data_AF-A0A966I5D4-F1
#
_entry.id   AF-A0A966I5D4-F1
#
_cell.length_a   1.000
_cell.length_b   1.000
_cell.length_c   1.000
_cell.angle_alpha   90.00
_cell.angle_beta   90.00
_cell.angle_gamma   90.00
#
_symmetry.space_group_name_H-M   'P 1'
#
loop_
_entity.id
_entity.type
_entity.pdbx_description
1 polymer ?
#
loop_
_entity_poly.entity_id
_entity_poly.type
_entity_poly.pdbx_seq_one_letter_code
_entity_poly.pdbx_strand_id
1 'polypeptide(L)'
;MERKFDIIVVGAGINGKVMSLAAAHQGFSVGLIDQKKIVEDTLQKFDGRAYAIAFSSVQMLKNLDLWDKISETAQPVLNIKVSHGTLEGGPFSSNITFKNADIEESPMAQMVEDRYLRQCLSSEIKKNNLVEVIDQKQIGQIIDYNEKKQLILS
;
A
#
# COMPACT_ATOMS: atom_id res chain seq x y z
N MET A 1 27.41 6.84 8.85
CA MET A 1 26.70 7.73 9.79
C MET A 1 25.62 6.91 10.48
N GLU A 2 25.53 6.95 11.80
CA GLU A 2 24.50 6.25 12.58
C GLU A 2 23.21 7.08 12.58
N ARG A 3 22.05 6.42 12.41
CA ARG A 3 20.71 7.02 12.45
C ARG A 3 19.83 6.19 13.37
N LYS A 4 18.92 6.83 14.11
CA LYS A 4 18.02 6.18 15.07
C LYS A 4 16.58 6.50 14.73
N PHE A 5 15.75 5.48 14.79
CA PHE A 5 14.32 5.54 14.54
C PHE A 5 13.60 4.69 15.57
N ASP A 6 12.34 5.02 15.85
CA ASP A 6 11.47 4.16 16.65
C ASP A 6 11.12 2.89 15.85
N ILE A 7 10.93 3.04 14.54
CA ILE A 7 10.56 1.95 13.63
C ILE A 7 11.42 2.01 12.36
N ILE A 8 11.90 0.85 11.90
CA ILE A 8 12.52 0.70 10.58
C ILE A 8 11.64 -0.19 9.73
N VAL A 9 11.27 0.29 8.54
CA VAL A 9 10.49 -0.44 7.54
C VAL A 9 11.40 -0.78 6.37
N VAL A 10 11.57 -2.08 6.09
CA VAL A 10 12.36 -2.57 4.96
C VAL A 10 11.43 -2.99 3.82
N GLY A 11 11.55 -2.31 2.69
CA GLY A 11 10.71 -2.45 1.50
C GLY A 11 9.67 -1.34 1.40
N ALA A 12 9.81 -0.47 0.41
CA ALA A 12 8.92 0.66 0.12
C ALA A 12 7.93 0.37 -1.01
N GLY A 13 7.38 -0.85 -1.00
CA GLY A 13 6.14 -1.15 -1.72
C GLY A 13 4.96 -0.38 -1.14
N ILE A 14 3.75 -0.69 -1.60
CA ILE A 14 2.51 -0.06 -1.10
C ILE A 14 2.38 -0.26 0.41
N ASN A 15 2.50 -1.50 0.88
CA ASN A 15 2.36 -1.81 2.30
C ASN A 15 3.44 -1.13 3.15
N GLY A 16 4.68 -1.04 2.67
CA GLY A 16 5.75 -0.37 3.39
C GLY A 16 5.50 1.12 3.54
N LYS A 17 5.12 1.80 2.46
CA LYS A 17 4.75 3.22 2.49
C LYS A 17 3.55 3.48 3.39
N VAL A 18 2.51 2.64 3.30
CA VAL A 18 1.32 2.74 4.15
C VAL A 18 1.67 2.53 5.63
N MET A 19 2.50 1.53 5.96
CA MET A 19 2.96 1.29 7.32
C MET A 19 3.78 2.46 7.86
N SER A 20 4.70 3.01 7.06
CA SER A 20 5.49 4.18 7.46
C SER A 20 4.61 5.39 7.73
N LEU A 21 3.62 5.66 6.87
CA LEU A 21 2.67 6.75 7.07
C LEU A 21 1.79 6.51 8.31
N ALA A 22 1.31 5.29 8.53
CA ALA A 22 0.51 4.95 9.69
C ALA A 22 1.29 5.11 11.01
N ALA A 23 2.55 4.65 11.04
CA ALA A 23 3.43 4.83 12.20
C ALA A 23 3.74 6.31 12.45
N ALA A 24 4.07 7.07 11.41
CA ALA A 24 4.29 8.51 11.51
C ALA A 24 3.03 9.27 11.95
N HIS A 25 1.84 8.84 11.52
CA HIS A 25 0.56 9.39 11.97
C HIS A 25 0.34 9.20 13.48
N GLN A 26 0.95 8.18 14.09
CA GLN A 26 0.95 7.97 15.54
C GLN A 26 2.13 8.67 16.26
N GLY A 27 2.95 9.44 15.54
CA GLY A 27 4.07 10.22 16.09
C GLY A 27 5.40 9.48 16.17
N PHE A 28 5.52 8.27 15.62
CA PHE A 28 6.79 7.54 15.58
C PHE A 28 7.72 8.05 14.48
N SER A 29 9.01 8.14 14.79
CA SER A 29 10.05 8.33 13.76
C SER A 29 10.29 7.04 13.00
N VAL A 30 10.30 7.11 11.66
CA VAL A 30 10.37 5.95 10.78
C VAL A 30 11.51 6.08 9.78
N GLY A 31 12.39 5.07 9.74
CA GLY A 31 13.34 4.88 8.64
C GLY A 31 12.74 3.96 7.58
N LEU A 32 12.40 4.48 6.41
CA LEU A 32 11.88 3.68 5.29
C LEU A 32 13.00 3.36 4.30
N ILE A 33 13.34 2.07 4.18
CA ILE A 33 14.49 1.61 3.40
C ILE A 33 14.04 0.80 2.18
N ASP A 34 14.59 1.11 1.01
CA ASP A 34 14.40 0.28 -0.18
C ASP A 34 15.65 0.34 -1.08
N GLN A 35 15.88 -0.74 -1.81
CA GLN A 35 16.97 -0.81 -2.79
C GLN A 35 16.67 -0.05 -4.09
N LYS A 36 15.41 0.30 -4.34
CA LYS A 36 14.95 1.14 -5.45
C LYS A 36 14.65 2.55 -4.95
N LYS A 37 14.54 3.50 -5.88
CA LYS A 37 14.05 4.85 -5.58
C LYS A 37 12.63 4.75 -4.98
N ILE A 38 12.42 5.39 -3.82
CA ILE A 38 11.15 5.29 -3.06
C ILE A 38 10.13 6.32 -3.55
N VAL A 39 10.60 7.54 -3.73
CA VAL A 39 9.77 8.69 -4.13
C VAL A 39 9.79 8.81 -5.65
N GLU A 40 8.62 8.67 -6.25
CA GLU A 40 8.39 8.90 -7.67
C GLU A 40 7.82 10.31 -7.80
N ASP A 41 8.47 11.14 -8.60
CA ASP A 41 8.08 12.56 -8.75
C ASP A 41 6.98 12.75 -9.80
N THR A 42 6.68 11.71 -10.59
CA THR A 42 5.74 11.78 -11.71
C THR A 42 4.78 10.60 -11.70
N LEU A 43 3.53 10.87 -12.09
CA LEU A 43 2.55 9.83 -12.32
C LEU A 43 2.99 8.95 -13.49
N GLN A 44 3.16 7.65 -13.24
CA GLN A 44 3.51 6.70 -14.29
C GLN A 44 2.35 6.46 -15.27
N LYS A 45 2.69 5.98 -16.47
CA LYS A 45 1.69 5.47 -17.42
C LYS A 45 1.02 4.22 -16.83
N PHE A 46 -0.21 3.96 -17.26
CA PHE A 46 -0.89 2.72 -16.88
C PHE A 46 -0.14 1.52 -17.44
N ASP A 47 0.24 0.58 -16.57
CA ASP A 47 1.02 -0.61 -16.89
C ASP A 47 0.22 -1.92 -16.70
N GLY A 48 -1.09 -1.82 -16.53
CA GLY A 48 -1.98 -2.95 -16.30
C GLY A 48 -2.21 -3.32 -14.84
N ARG A 49 -1.47 -2.73 -13.89
CA ARG A 49 -1.63 -3.06 -12.46
C ARG A 49 -2.74 -2.25 -11.81
N ALA A 50 -3.60 -2.93 -11.08
CA ALA A 50 -4.67 -2.36 -10.27
C ALA A 50 -4.94 -3.24 -9.05
N TYR A 51 -5.58 -2.65 -8.04
CA TYR A 51 -5.92 -3.32 -6.79
C TYR A 51 -7.41 -3.22 -6.52
N ALA A 52 -7.99 -4.34 -6.07
CA ALA A 52 -9.27 -4.34 -5.37
C ALA A 52 -8.99 -4.05 -3.89
N ILE A 53 -9.16 -2.79 -3.49
CA ILE A 53 -8.98 -2.36 -2.09
C ILE A 53 -10.27 -2.68 -1.34
N ALA A 54 -10.21 -3.63 -0.42
CA ALA A 54 -11.36 -4.03 0.41
C ALA A 54 -11.91 -2.87 1.25
N PHE A 55 -13.19 -2.92 1.62
CA PHE A 55 -13.86 -1.91 2.45
C PHE A 55 -13.05 -1.51 3.69
N SER A 56 -12.54 -2.48 4.47
CA SER A 56 -11.74 -2.21 5.67
C SER A 56 -10.45 -1.45 5.36
N SER A 57 -9.77 -1.79 4.26
CA SER A 57 -8.59 -1.07 3.79
C SER A 57 -8.93 0.36 3.34
N VAL A 58 -10.10 0.58 2.74
CA VAL A 58 -10.59 1.94 2.44
C VAL A 58 -10.81 2.73 3.74
N GLN A 59 -11.43 2.13 4.77
CA GLN A 59 -11.60 2.80 6.06
C GLN A 59 -10.25 3.14 6.72
N MET A 60 -9.28 2.23 6.64
CA MET A 60 -7.92 2.49 7.09
C MET A 60 -7.29 3.67 6.33
N LEU A 61 -7.40 3.72 5.00
CA LEU A 61 -6.87 4.83 4.19
C LEU A 61 -7.57 6.16 4.49
N LYS A 62 -8.87 6.15 4.86
CA LYS A 62 -9.58 7.33 5.34
C LYS A 62 -9.03 7.82 6.67
N ASN A 63 -8.82 6.91 7.62
CA ASN A 63 -8.24 7.24 8.93
C ASN A 63 -6.80 7.75 8.87
N LEU A 64 -6.14 7.60 7.72
CA LEU A 64 -4.79 8.13 7.44
C LEU A 64 -4.81 9.37 6.54
N ASP A 65 -5.98 9.94 6.23
CA ASP A 65 -6.18 11.07 5.31
C ASP A 65 -5.58 10.83 3.91
N LEU A 66 -5.60 9.56 3.45
CA LEU A 66 -5.09 9.14 2.14
C LEU A 66 -6.20 8.92 1.12
N TRP A 67 -7.37 8.45 1.56
CA TRP A 67 -8.42 8.01 0.64
C TRP A 67 -8.97 9.13 -0.23
N ASP A 68 -9.24 10.30 0.33
CA ASP A 68 -9.84 11.42 -0.40
C ASP A 68 -8.97 11.88 -1.57
N LYS A 69 -7.66 11.68 -1.48
CA LYS A 69 -6.67 12.03 -2.52
C LYS A 69 -6.73 11.12 -3.76
N ILE A 70 -7.32 9.93 -3.65
CA ILE A 70 -7.37 8.94 -4.74
C ILE A 70 -8.80 8.47 -5.08
N SER A 71 -9.79 8.82 -4.25
CA SER A 71 -11.17 8.33 -4.37
C SER A 71 -11.82 8.61 -5.73
N GLU A 72 -11.51 9.75 -6.36
CA GLU A 72 -12.02 10.11 -7.70
C GLU A 72 -11.47 9.21 -8.83
N THR A 73 -10.33 8.55 -8.59
CA THR A 73 -9.70 7.61 -9.53
C THR A 73 -10.13 6.17 -9.26
N ALA A 74 -10.93 5.94 -8.22
CA ALA A 74 -11.40 4.63 -7.83
C ALA A 74 -12.73 4.29 -8.52
N GLN A 75 -13.00 2.99 -8.67
CA GLN A 75 -14.28 2.48 -9.15
C GLN A 75 -14.87 1.47 -8.16
N PRO A 76 -16.14 1.61 -7.75
CA PRO A 76 -16.73 0.74 -6.75
C PRO A 76 -16.97 -0.67 -7.31
N VAL A 77 -16.61 -1.70 -6.53
CA VAL A 77 -16.98 -3.08 -6.82
C VAL A 77 -18.36 -3.36 -6.23
N LEU A 78 -19.39 -3.20 -7.07
CA LEU A 78 -20.78 -3.37 -6.65
C LEU A 78 -21.26 -4.83 -6.71
N ASN A 79 -20.64 -5.66 -7.54
CA ASN A 79 -21.01 -7.06 -7.67
C ASN A 79 -19.76 -7.90 -7.91
N ILE A 80 -19.64 -9.04 -7.22
CA ILE A 80 -18.59 -10.03 -7.45
C ILE A 80 -19.27 -11.33 -7.85
N LYS A 81 -18.92 -11.86 -9.03
CA LYS A 81 -19.39 -13.16 -9.50
C LYS A 81 -18.22 -14.13 -9.52
N VAL A 82 -18.36 -15.23 -8.80
CA VAL A 82 -17.36 -16.30 -8.74
C VAL A 82 -17.94 -17.52 -9.45
N SER A 83 -17.25 -17.97 -10.50
CA SER A 83 -17.60 -19.16 -11.27
C SER A 83 -16.38 -20.06 -11.43
N HIS A 84 -16.58 -21.36 -11.40
CA HIS A 84 -15.57 -22.34 -11.80
C HIS A 84 -15.70 -22.62 -13.31
N GLY A 85 -14.64 -23.10 -13.97
CA GLY A 85 -14.65 -23.38 -15.40
C GLY A 85 -13.34 -23.98 -15.90
N THR A 86 -13.28 -24.29 -17.19
CA THR A 86 -12.07 -24.76 -17.87
C THR A 86 -11.62 -23.75 -18.92
N LEU A 87 -10.34 -23.82 -19.34
CA LEU A 87 -9.82 -22.93 -20.38
C LEU A 87 -10.54 -23.10 -21.73
N GLU A 88 -10.92 -24.34 -22.08
CA GLU A 88 -11.57 -24.65 -23.36
C GLU A 88 -13.10 -24.46 -23.30
N GLY A 89 -13.73 -24.74 -22.16
CA GLY A 89 -15.19 -24.73 -22.00
C GLY A 89 -15.76 -23.46 -21.38
N GLY A 90 -14.90 -22.56 -20.88
CA GLY A 90 -15.34 -21.35 -20.20
C GLY A 90 -15.97 -21.60 -18.83
N PRO A 91 -16.66 -20.60 -18.25
CA PRO A 91 -17.27 -20.71 -16.94
C PRO A 91 -18.50 -21.63 -16.96
N PHE A 92 -18.59 -22.52 -15.97
CA PHE A 92 -19.77 -23.32 -15.71
C PHE A 92 -20.97 -22.45 -15.30
N SER A 93 -22.18 -22.98 -15.47
CA SER A 93 -23.43 -22.27 -15.14
C SER A 93 -23.57 -22.02 -13.63
N SER A 94 -23.02 -22.91 -12.79
CA SER A 94 -22.97 -22.73 -11.35
C SER A 94 -22.02 -21.60 -10.97
N ASN A 95 -22.54 -20.62 -10.24
CA ASN A 95 -21.79 -19.48 -9.76
C ASN A 95 -22.34 -19.00 -8.42
N ILE A 96 -21.48 -18.33 -7.65
CA ILE A 96 -21.85 -17.61 -6.45
C ILE A 96 -21.74 -16.12 -6.78
N THR A 97 -22.79 -15.36 -6.50
CA THR A 97 -22.81 -13.92 -6.72
C THR A 97 -22.96 -13.21 -5.38
N PHE A 98 -22.06 -12.27 -5.12
CA PHE A 98 -22.14 -11.33 -4.00
C PHE A 98 -22.58 -9.99 -4.57
N LYS A 99 -23.73 -9.48 -4.11
CA LYS A 99 -24.23 -8.17 -4.53
C LYS A 99 -24.04 -7.17 -3.40
N ASN A 100 -23.78 -5.92 -3.78
CA ASN A 100 -23.69 -4.82 -2.84
C ASN A 100 -24.96 -4.61 -2.00
N ALA A 101 -26.14 -5.01 -2.50
CA ALA A 101 -27.38 -4.91 -1.76
C ALA A 101 -27.49 -5.94 -0.62
N ASP A 102 -26.67 -6.98 -0.62
CA ASP A 102 -26.73 -8.10 0.33
C ASP A 102 -25.81 -7.90 1.54
N ILE A 103 -25.12 -6.76 1.62
CA ILE A 103 -24.14 -6.43 2.68
C ILE A 103 -24.46 -5.07 3.30
N GLU A 104 -24.19 -4.93 4.59
CA GLU A 104 -24.37 -3.67 5.30
C GLU A 104 -23.29 -2.64 4.94
N GLU A 105 -22.08 -3.11 4.67
CA GLU A 105 -20.91 -2.29 4.39
C GLU A 105 -20.69 -2.16 2.87
N SER A 106 -21.00 -0.97 2.34
CA SER A 106 -20.94 -0.69 0.91
C SER A 106 -19.94 0.43 0.57
N PRO A 107 -19.21 0.32 -0.57
CA PRO A 107 -19.09 -0.84 -1.46
C PRO A 107 -18.11 -1.90 -0.93
N MET A 108 -18.24 -3.16 -1.39
CA MET A 108 -17.39 -4.29 -0.98
C MET A 108 -15.89 -4.00 -1.09
N ALA A 109 -15.53 -3.36 -2.21
CA ALA A 109 -14.18 -2.95 -2.52
C ALA A 109 -14.19 -1.77 -3.47
N GLN A 110 -13.02 -1.18 -3.64
CA GLN A 110 -12.74 -0.13 -4.61
C GLN A 110 -11.60 -0.59 -5.52
N MET A 111 -11.84 -0.61 -6.83
CA MET A 111 -10.79 -0.81 -7.81
C MET A 111 -10.01 0.48 -7.99
N VAL A 112 -8.69 0.42 -7.81
CA VAL A 112 -7.78 1.55 -7.99
C VAL A 112 -6.58 1.11 -8.81
N GLU A 113 -6.22 1.88 -9.84
CA GLU A 113 -4.99 1.61 -10.58
C GLU A 113 -3.75 1.88 -9.71
N ASP A 114 -2.73 1.04 -9.86
CA ASP A 114 -1.50 1.08 -9.05
C ASP A 114 -0.81 2.46 -9.11
N ARG A 115 -0.80 3.10 -10.29
CA ARG A 115 -0.16 4.40 -10.50
C ARG A 115 -0.70 5.51 -9.59
N TYR A 116 -2.01 5.55 -9.33
CA TYR A 116 -2.62 6.59 -8.51
C TYR A 116 -2.31 6.37 -7.03
N LEU A 117 -2.43 5.13 -6.57
CA LEU A 117 -2.10 4.77 -5.20
C LEU A 117 -0.61 4.99 -4.91
N ARG A 118 0.29 4.55 -5.81
CA ARG A 118 1.74 4.78 -5.65
C ARG A 118 2.08 6.26 -5.62
N GLN A 119 1.53 7.05 -6.54
CA GLN A 119 1.82 8.48 -6.59
C GLN A 119 1.35 9.20 -5.32
N CYS A 120 0.16 8.87 -4.83
CA CYS A 120 -0.36 9.41 -3.56
C CYS A 120 0.60 9.06 -2.41
N LEU A 121 0.93 7.78 -2.23
CA LEU A 121 1.82 7.35 -1.16
C LEU A 121 3.22 7.97 -1.25
N SER A 122 3.80 8.06 -2.44
CA SER A 122 5.12 8.70 -2.64
C SER A 122 5.09 10.20 -2.34
N SER A 123 4.02 10.91 -2.74
CA SER A 123 3.81 12.32 -2.39
C SER A 123 3.72 12.52 -0.88
N GLU A 124 2.94 11.69 -0.18
CA GLU A 124 2.73 11.85 1.26
C GLU A 124 3.96 11.47 2.07
N ILE A 125 4.72 10.45 1.66
CA ILE A 125 6.03 10.14 2.24
C ILE A 125 6.99 11.33 2.10
N LYS A 126 7.05 11.97 0.92
CA LYS A 126 7.94 13.12 0.67
C LYS A 126 7.63 14.34 1.56
N LYS A 127 6.36 14.52 1.93
CA LYS A 127 5.90 15.65 2.77
C LYS A 127 6.02 15.36 4.27
N ASN A 128 6.13 14.10 4.67
CA ASN A 128 6.13 13.70 6.07
C ASN A 128 7.51 13.87 6.70
N ASN A 129 7.61 14.66 7.76
CA ASN A 129 8.87 14.97 8.45
C ASN A 129 9.31 13.88 9.45
N LEU A 130 8.44 12.93 9.79
CA LEU A 130 8.74 11.79 10.65
C LEU A 130 9.18 10.56 9.88
N VAL A 131 9.04 10.55 8.54
CA VAL A 131 9.51 9.46 7.68
C VAL A 131 10.79 9.89 6.97
N GLU A 132 11.91 9.31 7.37
CA GLU A 132 13.17 9.47 6.65
C GLU A 132 13.30 8.40 5.56
N VAL A 133 13.47 8.86 4.32
CA VAL A 133 13.64 8.00 3.14
C VAL A 133 15.11 7.62 2.99
N ILE A 134 15.38 6.32 2.97
CA ILE A 134 16.70 5.74 2.73
C ILE A 134 16.60 4.84 1.50
N ASP A 135 16.59 5.46 0.32
CA ASP A 135 16.44 4.75 -0.94
C ASP A 135 17.78 4.31 -1.53
N GLN A 136 17.70 3.41 -2.53
CA GLN A 136 18.88 2.89 -3.24
C GLN A 136 19.92 2.24 -2.32
N LYS A 137 19.45 1.63 -1.24
CA LYS A 137 20.27 0.93 -0.25
C LYS A 137 19.74 -0.47 0.03
N GLN A 138 20.66 -1.41 0.17
CA GLN A 138 20.33 -2.79 0.55
C GLN A 138 20.68 -3.04 2.01
N ILE A 139 19.94 -3.94 2.65
CA ILE A 139 20.31 -4.43 3.99
C ILE A 139 21.42 -5.46 3.81
N GLY A 140 22.64 -5.11 4.23
CA GLY A 140 23.77 -6.02 4.23
C GLY A 140 23.77 -6.93 5.46
N GLN A 141 23.41 -6.40 6.62
CA GLN A 141 23.38 -7.16 7.87
C GLN A 141 22.30 -6.64 8.82
N ILE A 142 21.73 -7.54 9.62
CA ILE A 142 20.86 -7.22 10.76
C ILE A 142 21.55 -7.78 12.00
N ILE A 143 21.76 -6.92 13.00
CA ILE A 143 22.45 -7.25 14.25
C ILE A 143 21.51 -6.95 15.41
N ASP A 144 21.46 -7.85 16.38
CA ASP A 144 20.86 -7.60 17.68
C ASP A 144 21.93 -7.05 18.64
N TYR A 145 21.74 -5.83 19.13
CA TYR A 145 22.68 -5.18 20.05
C TYR A 145 21.92 -4.41 21.13
N ASN A 146 22.16 -4.77 22.40
CA ASN A 146 21.52 -4.15 23.56
C ASN A 146 19.99 -4.03 23.42
N GLU A 147 19.33 -5.15 23.08
CA GLU A 147 17.87 -5.24 22.87
C GLU A 147 17.33 -4.37 21.72
N LYS A 148 18.21 -3.80 20.88
CA LYS A 148 17.86 -3.04 19.69
C LYS A 148 18.32 -3.77 18.44
N LYS A 149 17.51 -3.66 17.38
CA LYS A 149 17.91 -4.07 16.02
C LYS A 149 18.76 -2.97 15.39
N GLN A 150 19.93 -3.32 14.87
CA GLN A 150 20.77 -2.47 14.04
C GLN A 150 20.83 -3.04 12.63
N LEU A 151 20.61 -2.19 11.62
CA LEU A 151 20.70 -2.57 10.21
C LEU A 151 21.91 -1.89 9.58
N ILE A 152 22.81 -2.67 9.02
CA ILE A 152 23.95 -2.19 8.24
C ILE A 152 23.56 -2.19 6.77
N LEU A 153 23.71 -1.04 6.13
CA LEU A 153 23.32 -0.81 4.74
C LEU A 153 24.54 -0.86 3.81
N SER A 154 24.37 -1.43 2.62
CA SER A 154 25.32 -1.33 1.50
C SER A 154 24.78 -0.39 0.43
#